data_AF-A0A852K4M6-F1
#
_entry.id   AF-A0A852K4M6-F1
#
_cell.length_a   1.000
_cell.length_b   1.000
_cell.length_c   1.000
_cell.angle_alpha   90.00
_cell.angle_beta   90.00
_cell.angle_gamma   90.00
#
_symmetry.space_group_name_H-M   'P 1'
#
loop_
_entity.id
_entity.type
_entity.pdbx_description
1 polymer ?
#
loop_
_entity_poly.entity_id
_entity_poly.type
_entity_poly.pdbx_seq_one_letter_code
_entity_poly.pdbx_strand_id
1 'polypeptide(L)'
;TGLEKKEEEIEQLRMDCEHFRARLETAQADCMREKKEKLELRQQLNEAKQQLLQQAEYCTEMGAAVCTLLWGVSSNEEAVKSILGGSKAVKFFTITAQTMESFVKSLSEDMKQQDLDSEENQFVLALAGIVTNVAALACGREFLVSSSRELLDTMMHLLGDMKPGLCNKFKVLMLMSLYNVSINLKGLKYISESPGFIPLLWWLLN
;
A
#
# COMPACT_ATOMS: atom_id res chain seq x y z
N THR A 1 -51.19 45.77 -45.70
CA THR A 1 -52.52 45.30 -45.21
C THR A 1 -52.34 44.47 -43.95
N GLY A 2 -53.37 44.21 -43.14
CA GLY A 2 -53.25 43.34 -41.95
C GLY A 2 -52.88 41.88 -42.27
N LEU A 3 -53.02 41.48 -43.55
CA LEU A 3 -52.63 40.19 -44.09
C LEU A 3 -51.11 40.04 -44.24
N GLU A 4 -50.42 41.03 -44.80
CA GLU A 4 -48.95 40.99 -45.00
C GLU A 4 -48.18 40.85 -43.68
N LYS A 5 -48.58 41.58 -42.64
CA LYS A 5 -47.95 41.47 -41.31
C LYS A 5 -48.15 40.07 -40.68
N LYS A 6 -49.30 39.46 -40.96
CA LYS A 6 -49.62 38.12 -40.46
C LYS A 6 -48.84 37.04 -41.21
N GLU A 7 -48.60 37.24 -42.51
CA GLU A 7 -47.75 36.36 -43.32
C GLU A 7 -46.27 36.43 -42.88
N GLU A 8 -45.75 37.62 -42.60
CA GLU A 8 -44.40 37.81 -42.03
C GLU A 8 -44.25 37.12 -40.67
N GLU A 9 -45.25 37.25 -39.78
CA GLU A 9 -45.24 36.59 -38.47
C GLU A 9 -45.28 35.06 -38.58
N ILE A 10 -46.08 34.53 -39.51
CA ILE A 10 -46.14 33.08 -39.78
C ILE A 10 -44.80 32.57 -40.30
N GLU A 11 -44.16 33.29 -41.22
CA GLU A 11 -42.87 32.88 -41.76
C GLU A 11 -41.76 32.95 -40.70
N GLN A 12 -41.79 33.98 -39.85
CA GLN A 12 -40.85 34.07 -38.71
C GLN A 12 -41.01 32.91 -37.73
N LEU A 13 -42.26 32.59 -37.34
CA LEU A 13 -42.53 31.44 -36.46
C LEU A 13 -42.09 30.11 -37.09
N ARG A 14 -42.23 29.98 -38.41
CA ARG A 14 -41.76 28.80 -39.15
C ARG A 14 -40.24 28.67 -39.10
N MET A 15 -39.51 29.75 -39.37
CA MET A 15 -38.04 29.77 -39.27
C MET A 15 -37.57 29.42 -37.85
N ASP A 16 -38.23 29.97 -36.83
CA ASP A 16 -37.91 29.66 -35.43
C ASP A 16 -38.16 28.18 -35.11
N CYS A 17 -39.27 27.61 -35.59
CA CYS A 17 -39.57 26.18 -35.40
C CYS A 17 -38.52 25.28 -36.07
N GLU A 18 -38.08 25.62 -37.28
CA GLU A 18 -37.03 24.88 -37.99
C GLU A 18 -35.69 24.98 -37.26
N HIS A 19 -35.32 26.17 -36.77
CA HIS A 19 -34.11 26.39 -35.98
C HIS A 19 -34.14 25.62 -34.64
N PHE A 20 -35.25 25.66 -33.90
CA PHE A 20 -35.38 24.91 -32.66
C PHE A 20 -35.35 23.39 -32.90
N ARG A 21 -35.97 22.90 -33.98
CA ARG A 21 -35.89 21.49 -34.37
C ARG A 21 -34.43 21.08 -34.64
N ALA A 22 -33.70 21.84 -35.44
CA ALA A 22 -32.30 21.54 -35.74
C ALA A 22 -31.41 21.52 -34.47
N ARG A 23 -31.64 22.46 -33.54
CA ARG A 23 -30.93 22.48 -32.25
C ARG A 23 -31.28 21.29 -31.37
N LEU A 24 -32.54 20.88 -31.33
CA LEU A 24 -32.98 19.71 -30.57
C LEU A 24 -32.36 18.43 -31.12
N GLU A 25 -32.36 18.25 -32.44
CA GLU A 25 -31.74 17.10 -33.11
C GLU A 25 -30.23 17.04 -32.83
N THR A 26 -29.54 18.18 -32.90
CA THR A 26 -28.11 18.29 -32.56
C THR A 26 -27.85 17.90 -31.10
N ALA A 27 -28.61 18.47 -30.16
CA ALA A 27 -28.47 18.17 -28.74
C ALA A 27 -28.79 16.69 -28.43
N GLN A 28 -29.77 16.10 -29.11
CA GLN A 28 -30.09 14.69 -28.96
C GLN A 28 -28.97 13.79 -29.49
N ALA A 29 -28.37 14.13 -30.63
CA ALA A 29 -27.24 13.40 -31.19
C ALA A 29 -26.01 13.47 -30.25
N ASP A 30 -25.70 14.65 -29.73
CA ASP A 30 -24.62 14.84 -28.77
C ASP A 30 -24.87 14.06 -27.47
N CYS A 31 -26.09 14.13 -26.90
CA CYS A 31 -26.46 13.37 -25.72
C CYS A 31 -26.32 11.85 -25.93
N MET A 32 -26.67 11.35 -27.11
CA MET A 32 -26.52 9.92 -27.43
C MET A 32 -25.04 9.53 -27.58
N ARG A 33 -24.22 10.40 -28.18
CA ARG A 33 -22.76 10.20 -28.28
C ARG A 33 -22.11 10.15 -26.89
N GLU A 34 -22.38 11.15 -26.06
CA GLU A 34 -21.85 11.22 -24.68
C GLU A 34 -22.30 10.01 -23.84
N LYS A 35 -23.54 9.56 -24.00
CA LYS A 35 -24.04 8.36 -23.30
C LYS A 35 -23.27 7.11 -23.72
N LYS A 36 -22.93 6.98 -25.00
CA LYS A 36 -22.13 5.86 -25.52
C LYS A 36 -20.71 5.89 -24.97
N GLU A 37 -20.04 7.04 -25.05
CA GLU A 37 -18.69 7.25 -24.52
C GLU A 37 -18.63 6.99 -23.00
N LYS A 38 -19.63 7.44 -22.25
CA LYS A 38 -19.74 7.18 -20.80
C LYS A 38 -19.86 5.69 -20.48
N LEU A 39 -20.55 4.91 -21.31
CA LEU A 39 -20.65 3.46 -21.13
C LEU A 39 -19.31 2.78 -21.43
N GLU A 40 -18.63 3.17 -22.51
CA GLU A 40 -17.31 2.66 -22.89
C GLU A 40 -16.27 2.97 -21.80
N LEU A 41 -16.23 4.20 -21.28
CA LEU A 41 -15.32 4.58 -20.19
C LEU A 41 -15.60 3.82 -18.89
N ARG A 42 -16.88 3.57 -18.56
CA ARG A 42 -17.25 2.76 -17.39
C ARG A 42 -16.77 1.32 -17.54
N GLN A 43 -16.87 0.76 -18.75
CA GLN A 43 -16.37 -0.58 -19.03
C GLN A 43 -14.85 -0.65 -18.85
N GLN A 44 -14.11 0.27 -19.47
CA GLN A 44 -12.65 0.34 -19.34
C GLN A 44 -12.21 0.53 -17.88
N LEU A 45 -12.92 1.36 -17.12
CA LEU A 45 -12.65 1.55 -15.69
C LEU A 45 -12.84 0.26 -14.89
N ASN A 46 -13.90 -0.50 -15.19
CA ASN A 46 -14.15 -1.77 -14.51
C ASN A 46 -13.11 -2.83 -14.87
N GLU A 47 -12.70 -2.90 -16.14
CA GLU A 47 -11.63 -3.80 -16.60
C GLU A 47 -10.29 -3.44 -15.92
N ALA A 48 -9.93 -2.16 -15.89
CA ALA A 48 -8.72 -1.70 -15.21
C ALA A 48 -8.74 -1.98 -13.69
N LYS A 49 -9.90 -1.77 -13.04
CA LYS A 49 -10.08 -2.14 -11.62
C LYS A 49 -9.88 -3.62 -11.38
N GLN A 50 -10.45 -4.47 -12.22
CA GLN A 50 -10.31 -5.92 -12.09
C GLN A 50 -8.85 -6.37 -12.28
N GLN A 51 -8.14 -5.79 -13.25
CA GLN A 51 -6.72 -6.05 -13.46
C GLN A 51 -5.86 -5.64 -12.26
N LEU A 52 -6.13 -4.48 -11.67
CA LEU A 52 -5.42 -4.02 -10.47
C LEU A 52 -5.65 -4.93 -9.26
N LEU A 53 -6.88 -5.41 -9.05
CA LEU A 53 -7.19 -6.34 -7.97
C LEU A 53 -6.44 -7.67 -8.16
N GLN A 54 -6.49 -8.24 -9.36
CA GLN A 54 -5.76 -9.47 -9.68
C GLN A 54 -4.24 -9.31 -9.51
N GLN A 55 -3.70 -8.15 -9.88
CA GLN A 55 -2.28 -7.87 -9.69
C GLN A 55 -1.91 -7.74 -8.21
N ALA A 56 -2.77 -7.12 -7.39
CA ALA A 56 -2.56 -6.99 -5.95
C ALA A 56 -2.58 -8.35 -5.25
N GLU A 57 -3.54 -9.22 -5.57
CA GLU A 57 -3.63 -10.60 -5.08
C GLU A 57 -2.38 -11.39 -5.47
N TYR A 58 -2.02 -11.38 -6.75
CA TYR A 58 -0.83 -12.07 -7.25
C TYR A 58 0.48 -11.58 -6.58
N CYS A 59 0.65 -10.27 -6.41
CA CYS A 59 1.82 -9.71 -5.74
C CYS A 59 1.89 -10.15 -4.27
N THR A 60 0.75 -10.28 -3.61
CA THR A 60 0.67 -10.73 -2.21
C THR A 60 1.03 -12.21 -2.10
N GLU A 61 0.42 -13.08 -2.93
CA GLU A 61 0.72 -14.51 -2.96
C GLU A 61 2.20 -14.78 -3.29
N MET A 62 2.72 -14.10 -4.32
CA MET A 62 4.13 -14.19 -4.68
C MET A 62 5.03 -13.70 -3.54
N GLY A 63 4.68 -12.56 -2.94
CA GLY A 63 5.40 -11.98 -1.81
C GLY A 63 5.47 -12.93 -0.63
N ALA A 64 4.33 -13.52 -0.25
CA ALA A 64 4.22 -14.51 0.82
C ALA A 64 5.11 -15.72 0.55
N ALA A 65 4.99 -16.33 -0.64
CA ALA A 65 5.77 -17.51 -1.01
C ALA A 65 7.29 -17.24 -1.01
N VAL A 66 7.72 -16.21 -1.74
CA VAL A 66 9.16 -15.89 -1.88
C VAL A 66 9.76 -15.45 -0.55
N CYS A 67 9.05 -14.62 0.24
CA CYS A 67 9.57 -14.17 1.52
C CYS A 67 9.57 -15.28 2.57
N THR A 68 8.64 -16.23 2.52
CA THR A 68 8.68 -17.40 3.41
C THR A 68 9.92 -18.27 3.12
N LEU A 69 10.24 -18.49 1.85
CA LEU A 69 11.49 -19.17 1.46
C LEU A 69 12.72 -18.37 1.90
N LEU A 70 12.72 -17.05 1.66
CA LEU A 70 13.82 -16.17 2.02
C LEU A 70 14.02 -16.11 3.55
N TRP A 71 12.93 -16.15 4.32
CA TRP A 71 12.97 -16.25 5.77
C TRP A 71 13.69 -17.55 6.18
N GLY A 72 13.28 -18.69 5.61
CA GLY A 72 13.92 -19.98 5.88
C GLY A 72 15.43 -19.94 5.64
N VAL A 73 15.88 -19.46 4.48
CA VAL A 73 17.32 -19.42 4.14
C VAL A 73 18.10 -18.35 4.90
N SER A 74 17.45 -17.27 5.35
CA SER A 74 18.10 -16.20 6.12
C SER A 74 18.55 -16.64 7.52
N SER A 75 18.17 -17.84 7.97
CA SER A 75 18.74 -18.46 9.18
C SER A 75 20.22 -18.84 9.02
N ASN A 76 20.73 -18.89 7.77
CA ASN A 76 22.12 -19.17 7.44
C ASN A 76 22.93 -17.86 7.26
N GLU A 77 24.08 -17.76 7.93
CA GLU A 77 24.93 -16.56 7.90
C GLU A 77 25.50 -16.24 6.51
N GLU A 78 25.90 -17.25 5.73
CA GLU A 78 26.45 -17.04 4.38
C GLU A 78 25.38 -16.53 3.42
N ALA A 79 24.15 -17.04 3.56
CA ALA A 79 23.00 -16.56 2.81
C ALA A 79 22.74 -15.07 3.13
N VAL A 80 22.75 -14.69 4.41
CA VAL A 80 22.58 -13.28 4.81
C VAL A 80 23.71 -12.41 4.26
N LYS A 81 24.97 -12.83 4.33
CA LYS A 81 26.10 -12.07 3.72
C LYS A 81 25.88 -11.86 2.22
N SER A 82 25.38 -12.86 1.52
CA SER A 82 25.09 -12.79 0.08
C SER A 82 23.93 -11.85 -0.22
N ILE A 83 22.86 -11.90 0.57
CA ILE A 83 21.71 -10.98 0.47
C ILE A 83 22.16 -9.53 0.67
N LEU A 84 22.92 -9.26 1.74
CA LEU A 84 23.37 -7.91 2.10
C LEU A 84 24.42 -7.35 1.14
N GLY A 85 25.22 -8.22 0.51
CA GLY A 85 26.14 -7.84 -0.55
C GLY A 85 25.47 -7.57 -1.90
N GLY A 86 24.19 -7.91 -2.06
CA GLY A 86 23.43 -7.72 -3.29
C GLY A 86 23.03 -6.26 -3.54
N SER A 87 23.01 -5.86 -4.81
CA SER A 87 22.66 -4.48 -5.23
C SER A 87 21.21 -4.06 -4.91
N LYS A 88 20.36 -5.01 -4.52
CA LYS A 88 18.95 -4.77 -4.16
C LYS A 88 18.68 -4.81 -2.66
N ALA A 89 19.68 -5.05 -1.82
CA ALA A 89 19.51 -5.18 -0.37
C ALA A 89 18.77 -3.97 0.23
N VAL A 90 19.27 -2.75 0.02
CA VAL A 90 18.66 -1.53 0.56
C VAL A 90 17.20 -1.39 0.08
N LYS A 91 16.96 -1.58 -1.22
CA LYS A 91 15.60 -1.51 -1.79
C LYS A 91 14.66 -2.54 -1.16
N PHE A 92 15.14 -3.76 -0.91
CA PHE A 92 14.35 -4.81 -0.26
C PHE A 92 13.91 -4.38 1.15
N PHE A 93 14.82 -3.85 1.97
CA PHE A 93 14.47 -3.41 3.32
C PHE A 93 13.63 -2.13 3.35
N THR A 94 13.76 -1.23 2.37
CA THR A 94 12.83 -0.10 2.20
C THR A 94 11.43 -0.57 1.86
N ILE A 95 11.27 -1.50 0.90
CA ILE A 95 9.98 -2.09 0.58
C ILE A 95 9.41 -2.82 1.80
N THR A 96 10.26 -3.53 2.55
CA THR A 96 9.85 -4.21 3.78
C THR A 96 9.22 -3.24 4.78
N ALA A 97 9.84 -2.08 5.01
CA ALA A 97 9.30 -1.04 5.88
C ALA A 97 7.93 -0.54 5.40
N GLN A 98 7.82 -0.21 4.11
CA GLN A 98 6.59 0.29 3.50
C GLN A 98 5.45 -0.74 3.54
N THR A 99 5.75 -2.01 3.32
CA THR A 99 4.77 -3.10 3.39
C THR A 99 4.27 -3.30 4.81
N MET A 100 5.17 -3.30 5.80
CA MET A 100 4.80 -3.39 7.22
C MET A 100 3.90 -2.22 7.65
N GLU A 101 4.25 -1.00 7.25
CA GLU A 101 3.48 0.19 7.55
C GLU A 101 2.08 0.15 6.90
N SER A 102 2.02 -0.20 5.61
CA SER A 102 0.77 -0.30 4.86
C SER A 102 -0.16 -1.36 5.45
N PHE A 103 0.39 -2.50 5.86
CA PHE A 103 -0.37 -3.54 6.53
C PHE A 103 -0.98 -3.04 7.83
N VAL A 104 -0.20 -2.42 8.72
CA VAL A 104 -0.74 -1.90 10.00
C VAL A 104 -1.83 -0.85 9.78
N LYS A 105 -1.67 0.03 8.78
CA LYS A 105 -2.70 1.03 8.42
C LYS A 105 -4.00 0.36 7.99
N SER A 106 -3.94 -0.71 7.17
CA SER A 106 -5.15 -1.43 6.73
C SER A 106 -5.86 -2.17 7.87
N LEU A 107 -5.15 -2.58 8.94
CA LEU A 107 -5.78 -3.19 10.13
C LEU A 107 -6.77 -2.26 10.85
N SER A 108 -6.58 -0.95 10.72
CA SER A 108 -7.36 0.04 11.48
C SER A 108 -8.79 0.24 10.96
N GLU A 109 -9.08 -0.21 9.74
CA GLU A 109 -10.31 0.13 9.02
C GLU A 109 -11.44 -0.91 9.17
N ASP A 110 -11.17 -2.20 9.43
CA ASP A 110 -12.22 -3.23 9.57
C ASP A 110 -11.82 -4.41 10.49
N MET A 111 -11.96 -4.23 11.80
CA MET A 111 -11.41 -5.14 12.82
C MET A 111 -12.21 -6.43 13.08
N LYS A 112 -13.36 -6.66 12.41
CA LYS A 112 -14.30 -7.71 12.83
C LYS A 112 -14.10 -9.08 12.19
N GLN A 113 -13.20 -9.23 11.20
CA GLN A 113 -13.15 -10.43 10.35
C GLN A 113 -11.76 -10.72 9.78
N GLN A 114 -10.70 -10.52 10.55
CA GLN A 114 -9.38 -10.87 10.05
C GLN A 114 -9.10 -12.37 10.13
N ASP A 115 -8.93 -12.96 8.96
CA ASP A 115 -8.29 -14.24 8.79
C ASP A 115 -6.80 -14.10 9.09
N LEU A 116 -6.40 -14.56 10.28
CA LEU A 116 -5.02 -14.57 10.74
C LEU A 116 -4.14 -15.50 9.89
N ASP A 117 -4.72 -16.34 9.03
CA ASP A 117 -3.99 -17.24 8.14
C ASP A 117 -3.90 -16.70 6.69
N SER A 118 -4.37 -15.47 6.44
CA SER A 118 -4.28 -14.80 5.14
C SER A 118 -2.84 -14.67 4.61
N GLU A 119 -2.72 -14.70 3.28
CA GLU A 119 -1.44 -14.51 2.56
C GLU A 119 -0.79 -13.16 2.89
N GLU A 120 -1.58 -12.10 3.11
CA GLU A 120 -1.07 -10.80 3.56
C GLU A 120 -0.36 -10.89 4.92
N ASN A 121 -0.99 -11.58 5.89
CA ASN A 121 -0.40 -11.76 7.21
C ASN A 121 0.85 -12.66 7.13
N GLN A 122 0.81 -13.73 6.35
CA GLN A 122 1.98 -14.59 6.12
C GLN A 122 3.14 -13.81 5.47
N PHE A 123 2.85 -12.97 4.47
CA PHE A 123 3.83 -12.14 3.80
C PHE A 123 4.53 -11.18 4.78
N VAL A 124 3.75 -10.46 5.60
CA VAL A 124 4.28 -9.50 6.56
C VAL A 124 5.05 -10.20 7.69
N LEU A 125 4.58 -11.36 8.17
CA LEU A 125 5.31 -12.17 9.14
C LEU A 125 6.63 -12.68 8.57
N ALA A 126 6.65 -13.13 7.31
CA ALA A 126 7.86 -13.59 6.66
C ALA A 126 8.88 -12.47 6.49
N LEU A 127 8.44 -11.28 6.09
CA LEU A 127 9.29 -10.09 6.06
C LEU A 127 9.90 -9.77 7.43
N ALA A 128 9.08 -9.75 8.49
CA ALA A 128 9.55 -9.52 9.86
C ALA A 128 10.54 -10.60 10.32
N GLY A 129 10.30 -11.85 9.93
CA GLY A 129 11.15 -12.99 10.19
C GLY A 129 12.52 -12.87 9.53
N ILE A 130 12.58 -12.45 8.27
CA ILE A 130 13.84 -12.16 7.56
C ILE A 130 14.64 -11.09 8.32
N VAL A 131 14.00 -9.98 8.69
CA VAL A 131 14.66 -8.89 9.43
C VAL A 131 15.19 -9.40 10.77
N THR A 132 14.43 -10.25 11.47
CA THR A 132 14.82 -10.84 12.75
C THR A 132 16.09 -11.68 12.62
N ASN A 133 16.15 -12.55 11.60
CA ASN A 133 17.31 -13.39 11.31
C ASN A 133 18.53 -12.55 10.91
N VAL A 134 18.34 -11.52 10.07
CA VAL A 134 19.40 -10.59 9.68
C VAL A 134 19.95 -9.85 10.90
N ALA A 135 19.08 -9.34 11.77
CA ALA A 135 19.46 -8.65 12.99
C ALA A 135 20.21 -9.56 13.98
N ALA A 136 19.98 -10.87 13.95
CA ALA A 136 20.71 -11.83 14.80
C ALA A 136 22.22 -11.89 14.48
N LEU A 137 22.62 -11.48 13.26
CA LEU A 137 24.01 -11.54 12.79
C LEU A 137 24.71 -10.18 12.89
N ALA A 138 26.02 -10.19 13.17
CA ALA A 138 26.79 -8.96 13.36
C ALA A 138 26.82 -8.07 12.10
N CYS A 139 27.02 -8.66 10.92
CA CYS A 139 26.99 -7.93 9.65
C CYS A 139 25.60 -7.36 9.35
N GLY A 140 24.54 -8.07 9.72
CA GLY A 140 23.17 -7.60 9.56
C GLY A 140 22.85 -6.43 10.47
N ARG A 141 23.26 -6.46 11.74
CA ARG A 141 23.12 -5.30 12.64
C ARG A 141 23.82 -4.06 12.10
N GLU A 142 25.05 -4.22 11.63
CA GLU A 142 25.81 -3.10 11.07
C GLU A 142 25.13 -2.53 9.82
N PHE A 143 24.62 -3.40 8.94
CA PHE A 143 23.87 -3.00 7.76
C PHE A 143 22.57 -2.25 8.13
N LEU A 144 21.76 -2.80 9.03
CA LEU A 144 20.47 -2.20 9.42
C LEU A 144 20.66 -0.78 9.96
N VAL A 145 21.64 -0.59 10.85
CA VAL A 145 21.93 0.70 11.49
C VAL A 145 22.62 1.69 10.54
N SER A 146 23.26 1.22 9.46
CA SER A 146 23.99 2.09 8.52
C SER A 146 23.19 2.44 7.28
N SER A 147 22.38 1.50 6.79
CA SER A 147 21.80 1.53 5.45
C SER A 147 20.29 1.30 5.42
N SER A 148 19.66 0.90 6.53
CA SER A 148 18.21 0.62 6.60
C SER A 148 17.56 1.15 7.88
N ARG A 149 17.96 2.36 8.27
CA ARG A 149 17.44 3.09 9.44
C ARG A 149 15.93 3.30 9.41
N GLU A 150 15.40 3.64 8.24
CA GLU A 150 13.97 3.83 8.00
C GLU A 150 13.13 2.61 8.44
N LEU A 151 13.65 1.39 8.22
CA LEU A 151 12.98 0.17 8.67
C LEU A 151 12.94 0.08 10.21
N LEU A 152 14.03 0.43 10.88
CA LEU A 152 14.09 0.43 12.34
C LEU A 152 13.14 1.48 12.94
N ASP A 153 13.11 2.68 12.36
CA ASP A 153 12.21 3.75 12.75
C ASP A 153 10.74 3.34 12.56
N THR A 154 10.45 2.70 11.43
CA THR A 154 9.13 2.14 11.13
C THR A 154 8.74 1.10 12.17
N MET A 155 9.59 0.13 12.49
CA MET A 155 9.31 -0.88 13.51
C MET A 155 9.00 -0.26 14.88
N MET A 156 9.78 0.74 15.32
CA MET A 156 9.55 1.42 16.60
C MET A 156 8.22 2.19 16.59
N HIS A 157 7.92 2.89 15.50
CA HIS A 157 6.66 3.63 15.35
C HIS A 157 5.45 2.69 15.35
N LEU A 158 5.48 1.62 14.55
CA LEU A 158 4.38 0.66 14.45
C LEU A 158 4.09 -0.04 15.77
N LEU A 159 5.13 -0.42 16.53
CA LEU A 159 4.95 -1.02 17.84
C LEU A 159 4.26 -0.09 18.85
N GLY A 160 4.50 1.23 18.76
CA GLY A 160 3.83 2.23 19.60
C GLY A 160 2.36 2.46 19.21
N ASP A 161 2.04 2.35 17.92
CA ASP A 161 0.71 2.68 17.39
C ASP A 161 -0.28 1.51 17.40
N MET A 162 0.23 0.27 17.34
CA MET A 162 -0.61 -0.92 17.22
C MET A 162 -1.40 -1.22 18.51
N LYS A 163 -2.73 -1.34 18.40
CA LYS A 163 -3.62 -1.69 19.51
C LYS A 163 -3.21 -2.99 20.24
N PRO A 164 -3.42 -3.09 21.57
CA PRO A 164 -3.19 -4.33 22.32
C PRO A 164 -4.01 -5.50 21.76
N GLY A 165 -3.44 -6.71 21.78
CA GLY A 165 -4.10 -7.95 21.36
C GLY A 165 -4.12 -8.25 19.86
N LEU A 166 -3.73 -7.31 18.99
CA LEU A 166 -3.64 -7.52 17.54
C LEU A 166 -2.22 -7.87 17.10
N CYS A 167 -2.12 -8.79 16.12
CA CYS A 167 -0.89 -9.14 15.42
C CYS A 167 0.29 -9.48 16.36
N ASN A 168 0.01 -10.21 17.45
CA ASN A 168 1.01 -10.50 18.48
C ASN A 168 2.29 -11.14 17.93
N LYS A 169 2.17 -12.09 16.98
CA LYS A 169 3.33 -12.71 16.32
C LYS A 169 4.20 -11.67 15.61
N PHE A 170 3.56 -10.75 14.88
CA PHE A 170 4.25 -9.69 14.16
C PHE A 170 4.94 -8.70 15.11
N LYS A 171 4.27 -8.30 16.20
CA LYS A 171 4.86 -7.48 17.27
C LYS A 171 6.11 -8.14 17.86
N VAL A 172 6.02 -9.44 18.19
CA VAL A 172 7.14 -10.20 18.77
C VAL A 172 8.34 -10.22 17.83
N LEU A 173 8.14 -10.42 16.52
CA LEU A 173 9.24 -10.40 15.55
C LEU A 173 9.91 -9.02 15.45
N MET A 174 9.13 -7.94 15.45
CA MET A 174 9.70 -6.58 15.46
C MET A 174 10.49 -6.30 16.75
N LEU A 175 9.95 -6.66 17.90
CA LEU A 175 10.65 -6.53 19.18
C LEU A 175 11.93 -7.36 19.22
N MET A 176 11.90 -8.59 18.72
CA MET A 176 13.07 -9.46 18.64
C MET A 176 14.13 -8.88 17.69
N SER A 177 13.72 -8.29 16.57
CA SER A 177 14.60 -7.58 15.64
C SER A 177 15.30 -6.39 16.32
N LEU A 178 14.54 -5.54 17.01
CA LEU A 178 15.06 -4.37 17.73
C LEU A 178 15.97 -4.78 18.89
N TYR A 179 15.58 -5.81 19.65
CA TYR A 179 16.44 -6.40 20.68
C TYR A 179 17.76 -6.87 20.09
N ASN A 180 17.72 -7.65 19.00
CA ASN A 180 18.92 -8.13 18.33
C ASN A 180 19.81 -6.96 17.89
N VAL A 181 19.26 -5.92 17.26
CA VAL A 181 20.00 -4.71 16.88
C VAL A 181 20.64 -4.03 18.09
N SER A 182 19.95 -3.97 19.23
CA SER A 182 20.47 -3.35 20.46
C SER A 182 21.69 -4.06 21.07
N ILE A 183 22.01 -5.29 20.65
CA ILE A 183 23.18 -6.03 21.13
C ILE A 183 24.50 -5.33 20.74
N ASN A 184 24.57 -4.59 19.62
CA ASN A 184 25.77 -3.83 19.27
C ASN A 184 25.68 -2.35 19.69
N LEU A 185 26.80 -1.76 20.10
CA LEU A 185 26.84 -0.39 20.64
C LEU A 185 26.22 0.64 19.71
N LYS A 186 26.47 0.53 18.40
CA LYS A 186 25.93 1.42 17.38
C LYS A 186 24.40 1.32 17.27
N GLY A 187 23.86 0.11 17.30
CA GLY A 187 22.43 -0.15 17.27
C GLY A 187 21.74 0.27 18.55
N LEU A 188 22.33 -0.01 19.72
CA LEU A 188 21.83 0.48 20.99
C LEU A 188 21.74 2.01 21.01
N LYS A 189 22.83 2.68 20.62
CA LYS A 189 22.88 4.14 20.55
C LYS A 189 21.79 4.67 19.62
N TYR A 190 21.69 4.10 18.41
CA TYR A 190 20.67 4.47 17.43
C TYR A 190 19.24 4.35 17.98
N ILE A 191 18.90 3.20 18.57
CA ILE A 191 17.57 2.96 19.14
C ILE A 191 17.31 3.94 20.29
N SER A 192 18.27 4.12 21.21
CA SER A 192 18.10 4.99 22.38
C SER A 192 17.93 6.47 22.04
N GLU A 193 18.50 6.92 20.91
CA GLU A 193 18.38 8.29 20.42
C GLU A 193 17.15 8.49 19.53
N SER A 194 16.43 7.41 19.18
CA SER A 194 15.26 7.49 18.30
C SER A 194 14.04 8.09 19.03
N PRO A 195 13.33 9.06 18.42
CA PRO A 195 12.10 9.62 18.99
C PRO A 195 11.02 8.57 19.28
N GLY A 196 11.01 7.46 18.52
CA GLY A 196 10.05 6.37 18.69
C GLY A 196 10.31 5.48 19.92
N PHE A 197 11.48 5.58 20.55
CA PHE A 197 11.87 4.70 21.65
C PHE A 197 11.11 4.96 22.95
N ILE A 198 10.89 6.22 23.32
CA ILE A 198 10.14 6.57 24.55
C ILE A 198 8.67 6.12 24.45
N PRO A 199 7.93 6.39 23.36
CA PRO A 199 6.59 5.83 23.16
C PRO A 199 6.57 4.30 23.24
N LEU A 200 7.56 3.62 22.66
CA LEU A 200 7.66 2.17 22.70
C LEU A 200 7.86 1.63 24.12
N LEU A 201 8.75 2.24 24.91
CA LEU A 201 8.96 1.85 26.31
C LEU A 201 7.69 2.06 27.13
N TRP A 202 6.99 3.18 26.91
CA TRP A 202 5.72 3.43 27.56
C TRP A 202 4.70 2.34 27.23
N TRP A 203 4.60 1.95 25.96
CA TRP A 203 3.70 0.87 25.53
C TRP A 203 4.07 -0.49 26.16
N LEU A 204 5.35 -0.81 26.28
CA LEU A 204 5.80 -2.08 26.88
C LEU A 204 5.56 -2.17 28.40
N LEU A 205 5.51 -1.04 29.09
CA LEU A 205 5.40 -0.98 30.55
C LEU A 205 3.97 -0.82 31.06
N ASN A 206 2.99 -0.66 30.16
CA ASN A 206 1.55 -0.58 30.47
C ASN A 206 0.81 -1.81 29.96
#